data_AF-A0A957TYP4-F1
#
_entry.id   AF-A0A957TYP4-F1
#
_cell.length_a   1.000
_cell.length_b   1.000
_cell.length_c   1.000
_cell.angle_alpha   90.00
_cell.angle_beta   90.00
_cell.angle_gamma   90.00
#
_symmetry.space_group_name_H-M   'P 1'
#
loop_
_entity.id
_entity.type
_entity.pdbx_description
1 polymer ?
#
loop_
_entity_poly.entity_id
_entity_poly.type
_entity_poly.pdbx_seq_one_letter_code
_entity_poly.pdbx_strand_id
1 'polypeptide(L)'
;AKVFGLNVGAVVDPALVQQLEAGSVEELEARAGYNGIHVTMNGEELPYIAWDNDSATNLQGLLGAMPTVPPQASQYLPWLRKVGLGAKLILPSATGTTERWSGETVVNPETADDPVALNVGGIAFDESGNLVVAGLDSDALAAAAGGALPQLDAGTLGMLSSLGIDALNVKTGPNGIDLSFNGESLPSIAYDSASLATLTKYLPGLTGGDPATADLVNQVVPMLPNLALNADVSFTGEPIGTLELPAVDVQVAEDGSLSAFGLPVGPAGTLDAATLGMLQDAGIGSLNLDVNDAGLMAVVNGQKLPSISWNDDSIGALAGIAGAAAGQSPDTIEGLLNLVRGSGLNANVVLPGGEAVDMAAVDTTVKAADLAGLSAPTIHLDAVFDKSGALKGIGDISADDLAGLGVAAGSAMLPPQLMDLMTSMGASTMNISTEANKLNIAMDGTTALSIDYDADSLANVLNLASAFAGDSILSDPAMSKLLTEQILPLLPGSDLNVNVSLE
;
A
#
# COMPACT_ATOMS: atom_id res chain seq x y z
N ALA A 1 12.09 47.19 -2.19
CA ALA A 1 11.36 47.24 -0.90
C ALA A 1 11.68 48.53 -0.15
N LYS A 2 10.75 48.99 0.69
CA LYS A 2 10.96 50.10 1.63
C LYS A 2 10.80 49.58 3.06
N VAL A 3 11.72 49.93 3.96
CA VAL A 3 11.63 49.65 5.40
C VAL A 3 11.59 50.99 6.12
N PHE A 4 10.52 51.26 6.89
CA PHE A 4 10.27 52.57 7.50
C PHE A 4 10.35 53.75 6.49
N GLY A 5 9.92 53.52 5.25
CA GLY A 5 9.96 54.52 4.18
C GLY A 5 11.31 54.67 3.46
N LEU A 6 12.36 53.98 3.91
CA LEU A 6 13.69 54.00 3.30
C LEU A 6 13.83 52.88 2.27
N ASN A 7 14.33 53.19 1.07
CA ASN A 7 14.61 52.19 0.05
C ASN A 7 15.78 51.29 0.49
N VAL A 8 15.55 49.99 0.53
CA VAL A 8 16.55 48.97 0.93
C VAL A 8 16.98 48.06 -0.24
N GLY A 9 16.65 48.45 -1.48
CA GLY A 9 16.92 47.64 -2.68
C GLY A 9 15.91 46.51 -2.89
N ALA A 10 16.26 45.56 -3.77
CA ALA A 10 15.49 44.34 -4.00
C ALA A 10 15.84 43.33 -2.89
N VAL A 11 14.98 43.24 -1.88
CA VAL A 11 15.11 42.31 -0.75
C VAL A 11 14.19 41.09 -0.92
N VAL A 12 13.27 41.16 -1.88
CA VAL A 12 12.29 40.13 -2.22
C VAL A 12 12.35 39.94 -3.73
N ASP A 13 12.35 38.68 -4.16
CA ASP A 13 12.36 38.31 -5.59
C ASP A 13 11.10 38.86 -6.29
N PRO A 14 11.22 39.59 -7.41
CA PRO A 14 10.06 40.02 -8.19
C PRO A 14 9.14 38.88 -8.64
N ALA A 15 9.67 37.69 -8.89
CA ALA A 15 8.87 36.51 -9.24
C ALA A 15 7.96 36.10 -8.07
N LEU A 16 8.50 36.09 -6.84
CA LEU A 16 7.72 35.82 -5.62
C LEU A 16 6.62 36.87 -5.42
N VAL A 17 6.90 38.15 -5.68
CA VAL A 17 5.87 39.21 -5.62
C VAL A 17 4.74 38.93 -6.60
N GLN A 18 5.05 38.65 -7.87
CA GLN A 18 4.04 38.34 -8.88
C GLN A 18 3.23 37.09 -8.54
N GLN A 19 3.90 36.07 -8.01
CA GLN A 19 3.28 34.83 -7.56
C GLN A 19 2.28 35.08 -6.43
N LEU A 20 2.65 35.86 -5.41
CA LEU A 20 1.75 36.21 -4.31
C LEU A 20 0.55 37.04 -4.81
N GLU A 21 0.78 38.00 -5.71
CA GLU A 21 -0.30 38.79 -6.33
C GLU A 21 -1.26 37.92 -7.17
N ALA A 22 -0.73 36.91 -7.88
CA ALA A 22 -1.55 35.94 -8.61
C ALA A 22 -2.43 35.09 -7.67
N GLY A 23 -1.95 34.84 -6.44
CA GLY A 23 -2.70 34.22 -5.37
C GLY A 23 -3.66 35.16 -4.62
N SER A 24 -3.89 36.38 -5.10
CA SER A 24 -4.70 37.41 -4.43
C SER A 24 -4.19 37.77 -3.03
N VAL A 25 -2.89 37.62 -2.79
CA VAL A 25 -2.25 38.14 -1.58
C VAL A 25 -1.97 39.62 -1.81
N GLU A 26 -2.40 40.46 -0.88
CA GLU A 26 -2.06 41.89 -0.80
C GLU A 26 -1.03 42.15 0.30
N GLU A 27 -1.10 41.35 1.38
CA GLU A 27 -0.25 41.45 2.55
C GLU A 27 0.20 40.06 3.00
N LEU A 28 1.49 39.93 3.31
CA LEU A 28 2.07 38.76 3.98
C LEU A 28 2.79 39.24 5.25
N GLU A 29 2.42 38.69 6.39
CA GLU A 29 3.07 39.00 7.67
C GLU A 29 3.60 37.72 8.31
N ALA A 30 4.87 37.73 8.71
CA ALA A 30 5.50 36.63 9.43
C ALA A 30 6.06 37.17 10.75
N ARG A 31 5.71 36.55 11.87
CA ARG A 31 6.12 36.96 13.21
C ARG A 31 6.57 35.77 14.04
N ALA A 32 7.80 35.83 14.50
CA ALA A 32 8.28 34.93 15.52
C ALA A 32 7.94 35.49 16.91
N GLY A 33 7.50 34.62 17.79
CA GLY A 33 7.06 34.91 19.15
C GLY A 33 7.43 33.82 20.14
N TYR A 34 6.83 33.86 21.33
CA TYR A 34 7.09 32.92 22.40
C TYR A 34 6.67 31.49 22.03
N ASN A 35 5.50 31.33 21.40
CA ASN A 35 4.91 30.04 21.05
C ASN A 35 5.22 29.56 19.62
N GLY A 36 5.73 30.42 18.74
CA GLY A 36 5.99 29.98 17.37
C GLY A 36 6.37 31.06 16.37
N ILE A 37 6.40 30.69 15.09
CA ILE A 37 6.43 31.60 13.93
C ILE A 37 5.05 31.58 13.28
N HIS A 38 4.30 32.65 13.50
CA HIS A 38 2.97 32.87 12.94
C HIS A 38 3.08 33.54 11.58
N VAL A 39 2.31 33.05 10.61
CA VAL A 39 2.25 33.62 9.27
C VAL A 39 0.79 33.95 8.97
N THR A 40 0.56 35.17 8.48
CA THR A 40 -0.75 35.60 8.03
C THR A 40 -0.70 36.11 6.60
N MET A 41 -1.77 35.87 5.85
CA MET A 41 -1.99 36.42 4.52
C MET A 41 -3.29 37.20 4.52
N ASN A 42 -3.22 38.48 4.14
CA ASN A 42 -4.35 39.41 4.19
C ASN A 42 -5.04 39.47 5.58
N GLY A 43 -4.26 39.27 6.66
CA GLY A 43 -4.77 39.24 8.03
C GLY A 43 -5.43 37.92 8.45
N GLU A 44 -5.48 36.92 7.57
CA GLU A 44 -5.97 35.57 7.90
C GLU A 44 -4.80 34.67 8.31
N GLU A 45 -4.99 33.89 9.38
CA GLU A 45 -3.96 33.01 9.95
C GLU A 45 -3.76 31.75 9.08
N LEU A 46 -2.50 31.42 8.83
CA LEU A 46 -2.07 30.16 8.21
C LEU A 46 -1.62 29.18 9.30
N PRO A 47 -1.43 27.88 8.96
CA PRO A 47 -0.67 26.97 9.81
C PRO A 47 0.67 27.58 10.19
N TYR A 48 1.06 27.43 11.45
CA TYR A 48 2.22 28.12 12.01
C TYR A 48 3.23 27.13 12.57
N ILE A 49 4.49 27.55 12.64
CA ILE A 49 5.52 26.73 13.27
C ILE A 49 5.38 26.90 14.78
N ALA A 50 4.98 25.87 15.50
CA ALA A 50 4.87 25.88 16.95
C ALA A 50 6.15 25.38 17.60
N TRP A 51 6.50 25.96 18.75
CA TRP A 51 7.61 25.48 19.57
C TRP A 51 7.30 25.62 21.05
N ASP A 52 7.91 24.75 21.85
CA ASP A 52 7.95 24.86 23.29
C ASP A 52 9.39 25.16 23.74
N ASN A 53 9.70 24.97 25.02
CA ASN A 53 11.06 25.22 25.52
C ASN A 53 12.06 24.16 25.06
N ASP A 54 11.63 22.91 24.97
CA ASP A 54 12.51 21.79 24.63
C ASP A 54 12.79 21.82 23.13
N SER A 55 11.74 21.93 22.31
CA SER A 55 11.87 21.94 20.85
C SER A 55 12.61 23.17 20.32
N ALA A 56 12.44 24.34 20.97
CA ALA A 56 13.25 25.51 20.65
C ALA A 56 14.73 25.35 21.07
N THR A 57 15.00 24.65 22.17
CA THR A 57 16.38 24.35 22.61
C THR A 57 17.05 23.39 21.64
N ASN A 58 16.34 22.37 21.19
CA ASN A 58 16.83 21.41 20.20
C ASN A 58 17.09 22.10 18.85
N LEU A 59 16.16 22.96 18.39
CA LEU A 59 16.38 23.81 17.20
C LEU A 59 17.62 24.70 17.37
N GLN A 60 17.83 25.31 18.54
CA GLN A 60 19.02 26.12 18.80
C GLN A 60 20.31 25.31 18.66
N GLY A 61 20.34 24.08 19.20
CA GLY A 61 21.46 23.16 19.06
C GLY A 61 21.73 22.83 17.60
N LEU A 62 20.68 22.45 16.86
CA LEU A 62 20.75 22.13 15.44
C LEU A 62 21.29 23.29 14.60
N LEU A 63 20.74 24.50 14.78
CA LEU A 63 21.20 25.72 14.09
C LEU A 63 22.67 26.05 14.41
N GLY A 64 23.14 25.71 15.61
CA GLY A 64 24.54 25.89 16.00
C GLY A 64 25.50 24.89 15.35
N ALA A 65 25.00 23.72 14.94
CA ALA A 65 25.77 22.68 14.29
C ALA A 65 25.76 22.80 12.74
N MET A 66 24.77 23.50 12.17
CA MET A 66 24.65 23.68 10.72
C MET A 66 25.77 24.57 10.16
N PRO A 67 26.56 24.10 9.18
CA PRO A 67 27.71 24.84 8.64
C PRO A 67 27.29 26.05 7.79
N THR A 68 26.07 26.05 7.24
CA THR A 68 25.52 27.11 6.38
C THR A 68 24.85 28.22 7.18
N VAL A 69 24.57 27.98 8.46
CA VAL A 69 23.89 28.94 9.33
C VAL A 69 24.96 29.76 10.07
N PRO A 70 24.89 31.11 10.04
CA PRO A 70 25.81 31.93 10.81
C PRO A 70 25.76 31.54 12.29
N PRO A 71 26.90 31.36 12.98
CA PRO A 71 26.92 30.93 14.38
C PRO A 71 26.12 31.83 15.33
N GLN A 72 25.86 33.08 14.93
CA GLN A 72 25.05 34.03 15.68
C GLN A 72 23.55 33.70 15.63
N ALA A 73 23.06 32.99 14.63
CA ALA A 73 21.64 32.68 14.47
C ALA A 73 21.08 31.87 15.65
N SER A 74 21.81 30.87 16.12
CA SER A 74 21.44 30.10 17.32
C SER A 74 21.40 30.98 18.58
N GLN A 75 22.25 32.01 18.65
CA GLN A 75 22.28 32.95 19.78
C GLN A 75 21.09 33.93 19.78
N TYR A 76 20.47 34.15 18.61
CA TYR A 76 19.33 35.05 18.47
C TYR A 76 18.00 34.37 18.74
N LEU A 77 17.88 33.04 18.66
CA LEU A 77 16.61 32.33 18.85
C LEU A 77 15.97 32.60 20.23
N PRO A 78 16.70 32.60 21.37
CA PRO A 78 16.12 32.98 22.66
C PRO A 78 15.62 34.42 22.72
N TRP A 79 16.30 35.33 22.00
CA TRP A 79 15.89 36.74 21.90
C TRP A 79 14.65 36.90 21.02
N LEU A 80 14.60 36.17 19.90
CA LEU A 80 13.47 36.10 18.99
C LEU A 80 12.19 35.72 19.74
N ARG A 81 12.27 34.67 20.57
CA ARG A 81 11.14 34.19 21.40
C ARG A 81 10.73 35.16 22.51
N LYS A 82 11.64 35.98 23.04
CA LYS A 82 11.36 36.90 24.16
C LYS A 82 10.82 38.25 23.72
N VAL A 83 11.37 38.80 22.63
CA VAL A 83 11.02 40.14 22.16
C VAL A 83 9.89 40.10 21.14
N GLY A 84 9.84 39.02 20.35
CA GLY A 84 8.98 38.92 19.19
C GLY A 84 9.50 39.81 18.06
N LEU A 85 9.87 39.21 16.94
CA LEU A 85 10.25 39.96 15.73
C LEU A 85 9.34 39.58 14.59
N GLY A 86 8.93 40.58 13.82
CA GLY A 86 7.99 40.42 12.73
C GLY A 86 8.37 41.24 11.51
N ALA A 87 8.06 40.70 10.34
CA ALA A 87 8.13 41.40 9.07
C ALA A 87 6.75 41.37 8.42
N LYS A 88 6.32 42.52 7.90
CA LYS A 88 5.11 42.66 7.09
C LYS A 88 5.52 43.12 5.70
N LEU A 89 5.19 42.31 4.70
CA LEU A 89 5.35 42.59 3.29
C LEU A 89 4.00 43.06 2.75
N ILE A 90 3.98 44.31 2.28
CA ILE A 90 2.82 44.91 1.62
C ILE A 90 3.11 44.92 0.12
N LEU A 91 2.27 44.24 -0.66
CA LEU A 91 2.46 44.12 -2.10
C LEU A 91 1.98 45.38 -2.84
N PRO A 92 2.51 45.65 -4.04
CA PRO A 92 2.15 46.84 -4.83
C PRO A 92 0.65 46.96 -5.13
N SER A 93 -0.03 45.83 -5.29
CA SER A 93 -1.47 45.74 -5.54
C SER A 93 -2.35 45.99 -4.31
N ALA A 94 -1.79 46.08 -3.10
CA ALA A 94 -2.56 46.26 -1.88
C ALA A 94 -3.42 47.54 -1.91
N THR A 95 -4.73 47.40 -1.65
CA THR A 95 -5.68 48.51 -1.68
C THR A 95 -6.20 48.92 -0.30
N GLY A 96 -5.99 48.07 0.71
CA GLY A 96 -6.47 48.25 2.08
C GLY A 96 -5.49 48.95 3.03
N THR A 97 -6.01 49.31 4.21
CA THR A 97 -5.18 49.67 5.37
C THR A 97 -4.76 48.41 6.11
N THR A 98 -3.45 48.23 6.30
CA THR A 98 -2.90 47.07 7.02
C THR A 98 -3.29 47.10 8.49
N GLU A 99 -3.96 46.06 8.98
CA GLU A 99 -4.27 45.96 10.40
C GLU A 99 -2.98 45.76 11.23
N ARG A 100 -3.04 46.23 12.48
CA ARG A 100 -1.94 46.03 13.42
C ARG A 100 -2.09 44.63 14.02
N TRP A 101 -1.00 43.87 14.05
CA TRP A 101 -0.97 42.58 14.72
C TRP A 101 -1.54 42.64 16.14
N SER A 102 -2.47 41.73 16.42
CA SER A 102 -3.21 41.60 17.68
C SER A 102 -2.51 40.72 18.72
N GLY A 103 -1.47 39.97 18.33
CA GLY A 103 -0.72 39.05 19.20
C GLY A 103 -0.68 37.64 18.63
N GLU A 104 -0.02 36.73 19.33
CA GLU A 104 0.06 35.32 18.94
C GLU A 104 -1.34 34.69 19.02
N THR A 105 -1.79 34.14 17.89
CA THR A 105 -3.02 33.35 17.81
C THR A 105 -2.64 31.89 17.95
N VAL A 106 -3.27 31.19 18.89
CA VAL A 106 -3.10 29.73 19.05
C VAL A 106 -4.24 29.06 18.32
N VAL A 107 -3.95 27.98 17.60
CA VAL A 107 -4.97 27.15 16.94
C VAL A 107 -5.98 26.66 17.97
N ASN A 108 -7.24 26.56 17.56
CA ASN A 108 -8.27 26.00 18.41
C ASN A 108 -8.14 24.47 18.41
N PRO A 109 -7.95 23.82 19.57
CA PRO A 109 -7.84 22.38 19.59
C PRO A 109 -9.12 21.69 19.10
N GLU A 110 -8.98 20.88 18.07
CA GLU A 110 -9.99 20.03 17.47
C GLU A 110 -9.73 18.56 17.84
N THR A 111 -10.78 17.76 17.79
CA THR A 111 -10.71 16.29 17.96
C THR A 111 -11.12 15.64 16.65
N ALA A 112 -10.38 14.63 16.21
CA ALA A 112 -10.76 13.83 15.06
C ALA A 112 -12.06 13.07 15.36
N ASP A 113 -13.02 13.11 14.44
CA ASP A 113 -14.28 12.39 14.58
C ASP A 113 -14.07 10.88 14.36
N ASP A 114 -13.28 10.52 13.33
CA ASP A 114 -12.90 9.14 12.98
C ASP A 114 -11.42 9.10 12.54
N PRO A 115 -10.47 8.96 13.49
CA PRO A 115 -9.05 9.02 13.16
C PRO A 115 -8.60 7.77 12.38
N VAL A 116 -7.92 7.99 11.26
CA VAL A 116 -7.18 6.96 10.51
C VAL A 116 -5.78 6.86 11.11
N ALA A 117 -5.54 5.83 11.92
CA ALA A 117 -4.22 5.55 12.48
C ALA A 117 -3.35 4.80 11.46
N LEU A 118 -2.16 5.33 11.19
CA LEU A 118 -1.20 4.73 10.25
C LEU A 118 0.20 4.75 10.86
N ASN A 119 0.76 3.57 11.14
CA ASN A 119 2.11 3.43 11.67
C ASN A 119 3.06 2.97 10.55
N VAL A 120 3.84 3.90 10.02
CA VAL A 120 4.79 3.64 8.93
C VAL A 120 6.19 3.54 9.51
N GLY A 121 6.54 2.36 10.02
CA GLY A 121 7.91 2.01 10.37
C GLY A 121 8.63 1.27 9.23
N GLY A 122 9.87 0.88 9.49
CA GLY A 122 10.68 0.11 8.57
C GLY A 122 11.22 0.92 7.38
N ILE A 123 11.11 2.25 7.38
CA ILE A 123 11.69 3.10 6.34
C ILE A 123 13.14 3.43 6.71
N ALA A 124 14.05 3.23 5.76
CA ALA A 124 15.43 3.68 5.84
C ALA A 124 15.91 4.25 4.51
N PHE A 125 16.92 5.11 4.58
CA PHE A 125 17.79 5.42 3.44
C PHE A 125 19.16 4.80 3.69
N ASP A 126 19.65 4.03 2.73
CA ASP A 126 20.98 3.42 2.78
C ASP A 126 22.12 4.45 2.61
N GLU A 127 23.37 4.00 2.70
CA GLU A 127 24.55 4.88 2.54
C GLU A 127 24.63 5.55 1.16
N SER A 128 23.96 4.99 0.15
CA SER A 128 23.85 5.54 -1.20
C SER A 128 22.61 6.43 -1.38
N GLY A 129 21.79 6.58 -0.33
CA GLY A 129 20.56 7.34 -0.32
C GLY A 129 19.38 6.64 -0.97
N ASN A 130 19.48 5.34 -1.23
CA ASN A 130 18.38 4.55 -1.76
C ASN A 130 17.36 4.25 -0.66
N LEU A 131 16.09 4.29 -1.03
CA LEU A 131 14.99 3.96 -0.13
C LEU A 131 14.96 2.44 0.13
N VAL A 132 14.85 2.09 1.41
CA VAL A 132 14.61 0.74 1.91
C VAL A 132 13.33 0.79 2.74
N VAL A 133 12.40 -0.15 2.53
CA VAL A 133 11.13 -0.21 3.26
C VAL A 133 10.86 -1.64 3.69
N ALA A 134 10.69 -1.86 4.99
CA ALA A 134 10.42 -3.17 5.59
C ALA A 134 11.43 -4.26 5.14
N GLY A 135 12.69 -3.87 4.92
CA GLY A 135 13.75 -4.77 4.46
C GLY A 135 13.82 -4.99 2.94
N LEU A 136 12.91 -4.41 2.15
CA LEU A 136 13.02 -4.39 0.69
C LEU A 136 13.99 -3.31 0.22
N ASP A 137 14.86 -3.67 -0.73
CA ASP A 137 15.74 -2.73 -1.40
C ASP A 137 15.00 -1.86 -2.43
N SER A 138 15.69 -0.86 -2.95
CA SER A 138 15.13 0.08 -3.90
C SER A 138 14.74 -0.54 -5.24
N ASP A 139 15.37 -1.64 -5.65
CA ASP A 139 15.07 -2.27 -6.93
C ASP A 139 13.73 -3.02 -6.85
N ALA A 140 13.52 -3.78 -5.77
CA ALA A 140 12.25 -4.45 -5.48
C ALA A 140 11.12 -3.42 -5.29
N LEU A 141 11.38 -2.34 -4.55
CA LEU A 141 10.40 -1.27 -4.35
C LEU A 141 10.10 -0.49 -5.63
N ALA A 142 11.08 -0.24 -6.49
CA ALA A 142 10.87 0.48 -7.75
C ALA A 142 10.02 -0.36 -8.72
N ALA A 143 10.26 -1.67 -8.74
CA ALA A 143 9.42 -2.62 -9.47
C ALA A 143 7.97 -2.59 -8.94
N ALA A 144 7.79 -2.64 -7.61
CA ALA A 144 6.46 -2.62 -6.99
C ALA A 144 5.72 -1.27 -7.17
N ALA A 145 6.43 -0.15 -7.08
CA ALA A 145 5.88 1.20 -7.25
C ALA A 145 5.69 1.59 -8.73
N GLY A 146 6.17 0.76 -9.67
CA GLY A 146 6.07 1.01 -11.11
C GLY A 146 6.92 2.19 -11.60
N GLY A 147 8.01 2.53 -10.91
CA GLY A 147 8.79 3.71 -11.26
C GLY A 147 9.94 4.05 -10.32
N ALA A 148 10.54 5.22 -10.55
CA ALA A 148 11.63 5.72 -9.74
C ALA A 148 11.15 6.08 -8.33
N LEU A 149 11.91 5.65 -7.34
CA LEU A 149 11.68 5.98 -5.93
C LEU A 149 12.39 7.28 -5.54
N PRO A 150 11.94 7.96 -4.48
CA PRO A 150 12.70 9.06 -3.90
C PRO A 150 14.07 8.56 -3.43
N GLN A 151 15.10 9.35 -3.72
CA GLN A 151 16.47 9.11 -3.29
C GLN A 151 16.97 10.35 -2.54
N LEU A 152 17.69 10.16 -1.45
CA LEU A 152 18.43 11.24 -0.79
C LEU A 152 19.80 11.41 -1.45
N ASP A 153 20.20 12.63 -1.75
CA ASP A 153 21.53 12.86 -2.27
C ASP A 153 22.60 12.71 -1.18
N ALA A 154 23.81 12.31 -1.58
CA ALA A 154 24.93 12.10 -0.67
C ALA A 154 25.31 13.35 0.16
N GLY A 155 25.04 14.55 -0.35
CA GLY A 155 25.25 15.80 0.38
C GLY A 155 24.27 15.93 1.55
N THR A 156 23.00 15.61 1.32
CA THR A 156 21.97 15.59 2.35
C THR A 156 22.26 14.53 3.41
N LEU A 157 22.60 13.29 3.02
CA LEU A 157 22.99 12.25 3.99
C LEU A 157 24.25 12.64 4.78
N GLY A 158 25.27 13.17 4.12
CA GLY A 158 26.47 13.66 4.78
C GLY A 158 26.19 14.79 5.77
N MET A 159 25.25 15.68 5.44
CA MET A 159 24.79 16.73 6.36
C MET A 159 24.08 16.13 7.57
N LEU A 160 23.10 15.25 7.38
CA LEU A 160 22.36 14.60 8.47
C LEU A 160 23.32 13.85 9.41
N SER A 161 24.23 13.05 8.84
CA SER A 161 25.27 12.35 9.60
C SER A 161 26.19 13.30 10.36
N SER A 162 26.62 14.42 9.76
CA SER A 162 27.46 15.42 10.44
C SER A 162 26.77 16.13 11.60
N LEU A 163 25.43 16.20 11.56
CA LEU A 163 24.58 16.73 12.62
C LEU A 163 24.21 15.66 13.66
N GLY A 164 24.65 14.41 13.44
CA GLY A 164 24.31 13.27 14.29
C GLY A 164 22.83 12.88 14.21
N ILE A 165 22.16 13.17 13.09
CA ILE A 165 20.75 12.82 12.86
C ILE A 165 20.69 11.45 12.21
N ASP A 166 20.27 10.46 12.98
CA ASP A 166 20.18 9.05 12.57
C ASP A 166 18.74 8.68 12.20
N ALA A 167 17.76 9.35 12.80
CA ALA A 167 16.35 9.08 12.59
C ALA A 167 15.50 10.36 12.60
N LEU A 168 14.47 10.39 11.75
CA LEU A 168 13.37 11.35 11.75
C LEU A 168 12.09 10.61 12.11
N ASN A 169 11.34 11.15 13.08
CA ASN A 169 9.97 10.74 13.33
C ASN A 169 9.02 11.90 12.98
N VAL A 170 7.97 11.56 12.22
CA VAL A 170 6.90 12.49 11.81
C VAL A 170 5.58 11.97 12.35
N LYS A 171 4.92 12.76 13.18
CA LYS A 171 3.59 12.45 13.71
C LYS A 171 2.58 13.48 13.25
N THR A 172 1.43 13.02 12.78
CA THR A 172 0.29 13.91 12.48
C THR A 172 -0.84 13.62 13.45
N GLY A 173 -1.66 14.63 13.69
CA GLY A 173 -2.90 14.51 14.44
C GLY A 173 -3.76 15.74 14.22
N PRO A 174 -4.95 15.83 14.82
CA PRO A 174 -5.97 16.82 14.46
C PRO A 174 -5.53 18.30 14.51
N ASN A 175 -4.44 18.59 15.21
CA ASN A 175 -3.99 19.95 15.48
C ASN A 175 -2.55 20.23 15.03
N GLY A 176 -1.90 19.29 14.34
CA GLY A 176 -0.52 19.52 13.94
C GLY A 176 0.24 18.38 13.29
N ILE A 177 1.49 18.69 12.98
CA ILE A 177 2.55 17.79 12.53
C ILE A 177 3.73 17.95 13.49
N ASP A 178 3.92 16.97 14.36
CA ASP A 178 5.07 16.91 15.25
C ASP A 178 6.25 16.25 14.55
N LEU A 179 7.44 16.81 14.79
CA LEU A 179 8.69 16.37 14.20
C LEU A 179 9.68 16.07 15.33
N SER A 180 10.49 15.03 15.19
CA SER A 180 11.61 14.78 16.10
C SER A 180 12.79 14.14 15.39
N PHE A 181 14.00 14.49 15.83
CA PHE A 181 15.22 13.79 15.41
C PHE A 181 15.76 12.98 16.58
N ASN A 182 16.04 11.69 16.36
CA ASN A 182 16.55 10.79 17.40
C ASN A 182 15.72 10.80 18.71
N GLY A 183 14.41 11.05 18.61
CA GLY A 183 13.50 11.18 19.75
C GLY A 183 13.49 12.56 20.44
N GLU A 184 14.33 13.51 20.00
CA GLU A 184 14.31 14.90 20.46
C GLU A 184 13.32 15.73 19.63
N SER A 185 12.30 16.29 20.29
CA SER A 185 11.27 17.10 19.65
C SER A 185 11.86 18.32 18.93
N LEU A 186 11.35 18.60 17.74
CA LEU A 186 11.62 19.81 16.96
C LEU A 186 10.37 20.69 16.93
N PRO A 187 10.48 21.95 16.47
CA PRO A 187 9.31 22.75 16.19
C PRO A 187 8.33 22.00 15.28
N SER A 188 7.06 22.00 15.68
CA SER A 188 5.98 21.34 14.96
C SER A 188 5.27 22.32 14.04
N ILE A 189 4.38 21.83 13.19
CA ILE A 189 3.43 22.65 12.45
C ILE A 189 2.11 22.55 13.19
N ALA A 190 1.56 23.67 13.66
CA ALA A 190 0.25 23.71 14.28
C ALA A 190 -0.81 24.22 13.30
N TYR A 191 -1.97 23.59 13.31
CA TYR A 191 -3.10 23.98 12.48
C TYR A 191 -4.44 23.66 13.16
N ASP A 192 -5.50 24.22 12.60
CA ASP A 192 -6.90 23.90 12.85
C ASP A 192 -7.65 23.97 11.51
N SER A 193 -8.93 23.60 11.49
CA SER A 193 -9.72 23.60 10.25
C SER A 193 -9.78 24.99 9.58
N ALA A 194 -9.78 26.07 10.36
CA ALA A 194 -9.83 27.44 9.83
C ALA A 194 -8.51 27.83 9.13
N SER A 195 -7.37 27.56 9.76
CA SER A 195 -6.05 27.84 9.18
C SER A 195 -5.74 26.96 7.98
N LEU A 196 -6.15 25.69 7.97
CA LEU A 196 -6.06 24.82 6.80
C LEU A 196 -6.91 25.34 5.63
N ALA A 197 -8.14 25.81 5.90
CA ALA A 197 -8.97 26.45 4.86
C ALA A 197 -8.31 27.71 4.28
N THR A 198 -7.65 28.51 5.12
CA THR A 198 -6.86 29.67 4.71
C THR A 198 -5.66 29.24 3.84
N LEU A 199 -4.96 28.16 4.21
CA LEU A 199 -3.87 27.61 3.41
C LEU A 199 -4.35 27.22 2.00
N THR A 200 -5.45 26.48 1.90
CA THR A 200 -6.05 26.09 0.61
C THR A 200 -6.44 27.31 -0.22
N LYS A 201 -7.00 28.35 0.40
CA LYS A 201 -7.37 29.61 -0.27
C LYS A 201 -6.17 30.29 -0.94
N TYR A 202 -5.01 30.32 -0.28
CA TYR A 202 -3.80 30.99 -0.80
C TYR A 202 -2.82 30.07 -1.52
N LEU A 203 -3.14 28.78 -1.62
CA LEU A 203 -2.29 27.77 -2.23
C LEU A 203 -1.80 28.13 -3.65
N PRO A 204 -2.61 28.73 -4.55
CA PRO A 204 -2.12 29.16 -5.87
C PRO A 204 -0.97 30.16 -5.78
N GLY A 205 -1.00 31.05 -4.79
CA GLY A 205 0.08 32.02 -4.52
C GLY A 205 1.27 31.41 -3.80
N LEU A 206 1.11 30.30 -3.09
CA LEU A 206 2.22 29.62 -2.38
C LEU A 206 2.99 28.66 -3.26
N THR A 207 2.33 28.02 -4.22
CA THR A 207 2.90 26.98 -5.09
C THR A 207 3.53 27.52 -6.38
N GLY A 208 3.45 28.83 -6.63
CA GLY A 208 3.99 29.44 -7.85
C GLY A 208 3.21 29.03 -9.10
N GLY A 209 1.97 28.56 -8.91
CA GLY A 209 1.15 28.00 -9.98
C GLY A 209 1.61 26.62 -10.46
N ASP A 210 2.45 25.90 -9.72
CA ASP A 210 2.73 24.48 -9.99
C ASP A 210 1.46 23.65 -9.72
N PRO A 211 0.78 23.14 -10.76
CA PRO A 211 -0.47 22.41 -10.59
C PRO A 211 -0.27 21.11 -9.82
N ALA A 212 0.87 20.43 -9.99
CA ALA A 212 1.10 19.14 -9.34
C ALA A 212 1.21 19.27 -7.82
N THR A 213 1.98 20.27 -7.35
CA THR A 213 2.06 20.58 -5.92
C THR A 213 0.73 21.06 -5.37
N ALA A 214 0.01 21.92 -6.11
CA ALA A 214 -1.29 22.41 -5.67
C ALA A 214 -2.31 21.26 -5.55
N ASP A 215 -2.34 20.35 -6.51
CA ASP A 215 -3.23 19.19 -6.50
C ASP A 215 -2.91 18.25 -5.32
N LEU A 216 -1.63 17.96 -5.07
CA LEU A 216 -1.20 17.16 -3.94
C LEU A 216 -1.63 17.78 -2.60
N VAL A 217 -1.38 19.07 -2.41
CA VAL A 217 -1.74 19.76 -1.16
C VAL A 217 -3.27 19.81 -1.00
N ASN A 218 -4.02 20.04 -2.08
CA ASN A 218 -5.49 20.00 -2.06
C ASN A 218 -6.05 18.61 -1.71
N GLN A 219 -5.33 17.53 -2.02
CA GLN A 219 -5.71 16.16 -1.66
C GLN A 219 -5.38 15.85 -0.20
N VAL A 220 -4.21 16.25 0.28
CA VAL A 220 -3.71 15.89 1.62
C VAL A 220 -4.29 16.77 2.72
N VAL A 221 -4.42 18.08 2.51
CA VAL A 221 -4.86 19.03 3.55
C VAL A 221 -6.20 18.65 4.19
N PRO A 222 -7.24 18.25 3.44
CA PRO A 222 -8.51 17.81 4.04
C PRO A 222 -8.41 16.56 4.90
N MET A 223 -7.36 15.74 4.72
CA MET A 223 -7.17 14.51 5.49
C MET A 223 -6.46 14.74 6.81
N LEU A 224 -5.62 15.78 6.88
CA LEU A 224 -4.77 16.07 8.05
C LEU A 224 -5.51 16.04 9.40
N PRO A 225 -6.72 16.65 9.54
CA PRO A 225 -7.44 16.62 10.81
C PRO A 225 -7.82 15.22 11.32
N ASN A 226 -7.97 14.26 10.42
CA ASN A 226 -8.35 12.88 10.74
C ASN A 226 -7.19 11.88 10.59
N LEU A 227 -6.03 12.32 10.10
CA LEU A 227 -4.88 11.45 9.92
C LEU A 227 -4.04 11.39 11.21
N ALA A 228 -3.89 10.19 11.75
CA ALA A 228 -2.98 9.88 12.85
C ALA A 228 -1.79 9.07 12.32
N LEU A 229 -0.99 9.68 11.46
CA LEU A 229 0.29 9.14 10.98
C LEU A 229 1.33 9.13 12.09
N ASN A 230 2.07 8.04 12.23
CA ASN A 230 3.35 7.96 12.91
C ASN A 230 4.36 7.30 11.95
N ALA A 231 5.26 8.09 11.37
CA ALA A 231 6.25 7.62 10.42
C ALA A 231 7.66 7.73 11.00
N ASP A 232 8.40 6.62 10.97
CA ASP A 232 9.79 6.54 11.41
C ASP A 232 10.71 6.30 10.22
N VAL A 233 11.65 7.21 10.00
CA VAL A 233 12.60 7.19 8.88
C VAL A 233 14.02 7.15 9.44
N SER A 234 14.76 6.09 9.10
CA SER A 234 16.19 5.96 9.42
C SER A 234 17.06 6.53 8.29
N PHE A 235 18.18 7.14 8.65
CA PHE A 235 19.24 7.59 7.75
C PHE A 235 20.53 6.81 7.92
N THR A 236 20.49 5.69 8.66
CA THR A 236 21.65 4.84 8.95
C THR A 236 21.74 3.60 8.04
N GLY A 237 20.77 3.42 7.15
CA GLY A 237 20.59 2.21 6.34
C GLY A 237 19.87 1.07 7.05
N GLU A 238 19.83 1.06 8.38
CA GLU A 238 19.08 0.07 9.16
C GLU A 238 17.64 0.57 9.39
N PRO A 239 16.61 -0.16 8.93
CA PRO A 239 15.21 0.17 9.21
C PRO A 239 14.91 0.25 10.71
N ILE A 240 14.11 1.25 11.10
CA ILE A 240 13.63 1.42 12.47
C ILE A 240 12.11 1.28 12.53
N GLY A 241 11.61 0.68 13.62
CA GLY A 241 10.19 0.40 13.76
C GLY A 241 9.71 -0.72 12.84
N THR A 242 8.40 -0.98 12.88
CA THR A 242 7.74 -1.99 12.05
C THR A 242 6.68 -1.30 11.21
N LEU A 243 6.54 -1.72 9.95
CA LEU A 243 5.43 -1.30 9.11
C LEU A 243 4.16 -2.02 9.58
N GLU A 244 3.18 -1.27 10.09
CA GLU A 244 1.86 -1.80 10.44
C GLU A 244 0.82 -1.13 9.55
N LEU A 245 0.21 -1.92 8.65
CA LEU A 245 -0.83 -1.42 7.76
C LEU A 245 -2.20 -1.62 8.42
N PRO A 246 -3.02 -0.56 8.58
CA PRO A 246 -4.41 -0.75 8.95
C PRO A 246 -5.16 -1.48 7.81
N ALA A 247 -6.38 -1.94 8.09
CA ALA A 247 -7.26 -2.42 7.05
C ALA A 247 -7.45 -1.32 5.99
N VAL A 248 -7.18 -1.66 4.74
CA VAL A 248 -7.25 -0.75 3.59
C VAL A 248 -8.63 -0.89 2.95
N ASP A 249 -9.49 0.10 3.18
CA ASP A 249 -10.76 0.19 2.47
C ASP A 249 -10.51 0.75 1.06
N VAL A 250 -10.62 -0.12 0.06
CA VAL A 250 -10.49 0.22 -1.36
C VAL A 250 -11.88 0.34 -1.97
N GLN A 251 -12.27 1.53 -2.40
CA GLN A 251 -13.51 1.75 -3.15
C GLN A 251 -13.23 1.72 -4.65
N VAL A 252 -14.01 0.94 -5.37
CA VAL A 252 -14.03 0.90 -6.84
C VAL A 252 -15.21 1.76 -7.32
N ALA A 253 -14.94 2.77 -8.14
CA ALA A 253 -15.97 3.59 -8.76
C ALA A 253 -16.55 2.92 -10.01
N GLU A 254 -17.68 3.45 -10.52
CA GLU A 254 -18.35 2.94 -11.73
C GLU A 254 -17.47 2.97 -12.99
N ASP A 255 -16.49 3.86 -13.03
CA ASP A 255 -15.52 3.97 -14.13
C ASP A 255 -14.28 3.08 -13.93
N GLY A 256 -14.24 2.26 -12.88
CA GLY A 256 -13.12 1.38 -12.56
C GLY A 256 -11.92 2.08 -11.93
N SER A 257 -12.04 3.37 -11.59
CA SER A 257 -11.06 4.03 -10.72
C SER A 257 -11.10 3.43 -9.31
N LEU A 258 -9.92 3.34 -8.70
CA LEU A 258 -9.74 2.85 -7.34
C LEU A 258 -9.45 4.03 -6.42
N SER A 259 -9.97 3.97 -5.20
CA SER A 259 -9.56 4.89 -4.14
C SER A 259 -9.35 4.16 -2.82
N ALA A 260 -8.36 4.56 -2.05
CA ALA A 260 -8.09 4.06 -0.71
C ALA A 260 -7.86 5.25 0.22
N PHE A 261 -8.42 5.20 1.43
CA PHE A 261 -8.37 6.32 2.39
C PHE A 261 -8.89 7.66 1.78
N GLY A 262 -9.82 7.59 0.82
CA GLY A 262 -10.33 8.75 0.09
C GLY A 262 -9.40 9.31 -0.98
N LEU A 263 -8.25 8.69 -1.23
CA LEU A 263 -7.28 9.08 -2.26
C LEU A 263 -7.36 8.14 -3.46
N PRO A 264 -7.25 8.65 -4.71
CA PRO A 264 -7.15 7.79 -5.88
C PRO A 264 -5.88 6.93 -5.83
N VAL A 265 -5.99 5.64 -6.11
CA VAL A 265 -4.86 4.71 -6.21
C VAL A 265 -4.71 4.21 -7.64
N GLY A 266 -3.63 4.65 -8.29
CA GLY A 266 -3.38 4.37 -9.71
C GLY A 266 -4.13 5.28 -10.68
N PRO A 267 -4.00 5.04 -11.99
CA PRO A 267 -4.68 5.83 -13.02
C PRO A 267 -6.21 5.62 -12.99
N ALA A 268 -6.96 6.54 -13.59
CA ALA A 268 -8.39 6.33 -13.80
C ALA A 268 -8.63 5.08 -14.68
N GLY A 269 -9.61 4.25 -14.31
CA GLY A 269 -9.91 3.00 -15.00
C GLY A 269 -8.86 1.90 -14.81
N THR A 270 -8.18 1.86 -13.66
CA THR A 270 -7.26 0.77 -13.28
C THR A 270 -7.93 -0.60 -13.44
N LEU A 271 -9.19 -0.73 -13.04
CA LEU A 271 -10.04 -1.86 -13.42
C LEU A 271 -10.75 -1.53 -14.73
N ASP A 272 -10.48 -2.29 -15.79
CA ASP A 272 -11.18 -2.10 -17.05
C ASP A 272 -12.67 -2.47 -16.92
N ALA A 273 -13.52 -1.85 -17.75
CA ALA A 273 -14.96 -2.03 -17.68
C ALA A 273 -15.42 -3.47 -17.94
N ALA A 274 -14.66 -4.27 -18.69
CA ALA A 274 -15.01 -5.66 -18.93
C ALA A 274 -14.76 -6.50 -17.67
N THR A 275 -13.61 -6.30 -17.01
CA THR A 275 -13.29 -6.92 -15.72
C THR A 275 -14.30 -6.51 -14.65
N LEU A 276 -14.62 -5.21 -14.54
CA LEU A 276 -15.63 -4.72 -13.59
C LEU A 276 -17.01 -5.34 -13.85
N GLY A 277 -17.44 -5.39 -15.12
CA GLY A 277 -18.69 -6.03 -15.52
C GLY A 277 -18.71 -7.52 -15.17
N MET A 278 -17.61 -8.25 -15.40
CA MET A 278 -17.50 -9.66 -15.04
C MET A 278 -17.62 -9.89 -13.53
N LEU A 279 -17.00 -9.04 -12.70
CA LEU A 279 -17.12 -9.13 -11.24
C LEU A 279 -18.56 -8.87 -10.80
N GLN A 280 -19.22 -7.86 -11.37
CA GLN A 280 -20.61 -7.54 -11.09
C GLN A 280 -21.58 -8.65 -11.55
N ASP A 281 -21.37 -9.23 -12.72
CA ASP A 281 -22.15 -10.34 -13.26
C ASP A 281 -21.97 -11.63 -12.42
N ALA A 282 -20.78 -11.82 -11.84
CA ALA A 282 -20.51 -12.85 -10.84
C ALA A 282 -21.15 -12.55 -9.47
N GLY A 283 -21.84 -11.41 -9.33
CA GLY A 283 -22.51 -10.98 -8.10
C GLY A 283 -21.54 -10.50 -7.02
N ILE A 284 -20.30 -10.16 -7.36
CA ILE A 284 -19.28 -9.72 -6.41
C ILE A 284 -19.53 -8.24 -6.08
N GLY A 285 -19.98 -7.96 -4.86
CA GLY A 285 -20.14 -6.62 -4.31
C GLY A 285 -19.00 -6.20 -3.39
N SER A 286 -18.37 -7.17 -2.72
CA SER A 286 -17.16 -6.94 -1.93
C SER A 286 -16.18 -8.12 -2.02
N LEU A 287 -14.90 -7.80 -1.93
CA LEU A 287 -13.79 -8.73 -1.82
C LEU A 287 -12.89 -8.28 -0.66
N ASN A 288 -12.82 -9.08 0.38
CA ASN A 288 -11.85 -8.90 1.43
C ASN A 288 -10.65 -9.83 1.25
N LEU A 289 -9.46 -9.30 1.46
CA LEU A 289 -8.19 -9.99 1.36
C LEU A 289 -7.46 -9.86 2.70
N ASP A 290 -7.04 -10.98 3.26
CA ASP A 290 -6.10 -11.04 4.37
C ASP A 290 -4.87 -11.82 3.90
N VAL A 291 -3.74 -11.13 3.85
CA VAL A 291 -2.48 -11.68 3.37
C VAL A 291 -1.43 -11.47 4.44
N ASN A 292 -0.76 -12.55 4.85
CA ASN A 292 0.20 -12.54 5.94
C ASN A 292 1.33 -13.55 5.69
N ASP A 293 2.15 -13.80 6.71
CA ASP A 293 3.27 -14.72 6.65
C ASP A 293 2.86 -16.18 6.37
N ALA A 294 1.65 -16.58 6.78
CA ALA A 294 1.11 -17.93 6.62
C ALA A 294 0.38 -18.16 5.29
N GLY A 295 -0.22 -17.11 4.69
CA GLY A 295 -1.03 -17.30 3.49
C GLY A 295 -1.84 -16.10 3.03
N LEU A 296 -2.70 -16.37 2.03
CA LEU A 296 -3.75 -15.49 1.53
C LEU A 296 -5.11 -16.12 1.80
N MET A 297 -5.96 -15.37 2.46
CA MET A 297 -7.38 -15.66 2.61
C MET A 297 -8.19 -14.62 1.86
N ALA A 298 -9.17 -15.08 1.07
CA ALA A 298 -10.10 -14.22 0.38
C ALA A 298 -11.53 -14.50 0.84
N VAL A 299 -12.32 -13.45 0.98
CA VAL A 299 -13.74 -13.50 1.31
C VAL A 299 -14.49 -12.67 0.27
N VAL A 300 -15.53 -13.23 -0.33
CA VAL A 300 -16.37 -12.55 -1.31
C VAL A 300 -17.78 -12.43 -0.74
N ASN A 301 -18.31 -11.22 -0.62
CA ASN A 301 -19.63 -10.95 -0.06
C ASN A 301 -19.87 -11.63 1.32
N GLY A 302 -18.84 -11.71 2.16
CA GLY A 302 -18.90 -12.40 3.46
C GLY A 302 -18.80 -13.94 3.39
N GLN A 303 -18.56 -14.50 2.21
CA GLN A 303 -18.36 -15.93 2.02
C GLN A 303 -16.87 -16.25 1.82
N LYS A 304 -16.32 -17.09 2.69
CA LYS A 304 -14.93 -17.54 2.64
C LYS A 304 -14.66 -18.34 1.35
N LEU A 305 -13.54 -18.04 0.69
CA LEU A 305 -12.95 -18.85 -0.38
C LEU A 305 -11.86 -19.78 0.19
N PRO A 306 -11.41 -20.82 -0.55
CA PRO A 306 -10.21 -21.57 -0.21
C PRO A 306 -9.04 -20.61 0.03
N SER A 307 -8.29 -20.86 1.09
CA SER A 307 -7.11 -20.06 1.42
C SER A 307 -5.88 -20.69 0.81
N ILE A 308 -4.98 -19.86 0.32
CA ILE A 308 -3.67 -20.29 -0.14
C ILE A 308 -2.72 -20.19 1.04
N SER A 309 -2.01 -21.25 1.36
CA SER A 309 -0.92 -21.22 2.34
C SER A 309 0.43 -21.42 1.66
N TRP A 310 1.46 -20.79 2.22
CA TRP A 310 2.82 -20.83 1.69
C TRP A 310 3.87 -20.99 2.78
N ASN A 311 5.02 -21.45 2.35
CA ASN A 311 6.30 -21.42 3.06
C ASN A 311 7.34 -20.69 2.19
N ASP A 312 8.55 -20.51 2.71
CA ASP A 312 9.63 -19.79 2.01
C ASP A 312 9.97 -20.40 0.64
N ASP A 313 9.89 -21.72 0.49
CA ASP A 313 10.20 -22.40 -0.77
C ASP A 313 9.09 -22.20 -1.84
N SER A 314 7.85 -21.98 -1.42
CA SER A 314 6.69 -21.84 -2.32
C SER A 314 6.47 -20.42 -2.86
N ILE A 315 7.08 -19.40 -2.27
CA ILE A 315 6.87 -18.00 -2.69
C ILE A 315 7.36 -17.76 -4.11
N GLY A 316 8.54 -18.26 -4.48
CA GLY A 316 9.07 -18.12 -5.84
C GLY A 316 8.16 -18.81 -6.88
N ALA A 317 7.59 -19.96 -6.52
CA ALA A 317 6.63 -20.67 -7.37
C ALA A 317 5.34 -19.85 -7.57
N LEU A 318 4.77 -19.33 -6.47
CA LEU A 318 3.61 -18.46 -6.47
C LEU A 318 3.85 -17.19 -7.29
N ALA A 319 5.01 -16.56 -7.12
CA ALA A 319 5.40 -15.37 -7.86
C ALA A 319 5.52 -15.65 -9.36
N GLY A 320 6.03 -16.82 -9.76
CA GLY A 320 6.03 -17.27 -11.15
C GLY A 320 4.63 -17.42 -11.74
N ILE A 321 3.72 -18.08 -11.02
CA ILE A 321 2.33 -18.28 -11.44
C ILE A 321 1.59 -16.94 -11.55
N ALA A 322 1.63 -16.14 -10.49
CA ALA A 322 0.95 -14.86 -10.42
C ALA A 322 1.54 -13.85 -11.40
N GLY A 323 2.86 -13.84 -11.59
CA GLY A 323 3.53 -13.01 -12.59
C GLY A 323 3.06 -13.33 -14.01
N ALA A 324 2.99 -14.61 -14.37
CA ALA A 324 2.46 -15.04 -15.67
C ALA A 324 1.00 -14.63 -15.88
N ALA A 325 0.16 -14.76 -14.85
CA ALA A 325 -1.25 -14.39 -14.91
C ALA A 325 -1.47 -12.86 -14.99
N ALA A 326 -0.68 -12.09 -14.23
CA ALA A 326 -0.77 -10.64 -14.17
C ALA A 326 0.01 -9.92 -15.28
N GLY A 327 0.79 -10.64 -16.08
CA GLY A 327 1.72 -10.05 -17.04
C GLY A 327 2.87 -9.27 -16.38
N GLN A 328 3.23 -9.65 -15.15
CA GLN A 328 4.28 -9.03 -14.34
C GLN A 328 5.49 -9.97 -14.21
N SER A 329 6.67 -9.42 -13.90
CA SER A 329 7.83 -10.27 -13.63
C SER A 329 7.65 -11.00 -12.29
N PRO A 330 8.16 -12.24 -12.16
CA PRO A 330 8.16 -12.96 -10.88
C PRO A 330 8.81 -12.15 -9.77
N ASP A 331 9.95 -11.49 -10.03
CA ASP A 331 10.66 -10.67 -9.05
C ASP A 331 9.79 -9.53 -8.48
N THR A 332 8.93 -8.92 -9.31
CA THR A 332 8.00 -7.86 -8.86
C THR A 332 6.96 -8.42 -7.90
N ILE A 333 6.39 -9.58 -8.24
CA ILE A 333 5.39 -10.24 -7.39
C ILE A 333 6.03 -10.75 -6.10
N GLU A 334 7.22 -11.33 -6.16
CA GLU A 334 7.96 -11.81 -5.00
C GLU A 334 8.30 -10.65 -4.05
N GLY A 335 8.77 -9.52 -4.57
CA GLY A 335 8.99 -8.31 -3.77
C GLY A 335 7.72 -7.85 -3.05
N LEU A 336 6.58 -7.81 -3.75
CA LEU A 336 5.28 -7.44 -3.16
C LEU A 336 4.83 -8.46 -2.10
N LEU A 337 4.95 -9.75 -2.37
CA LEU A 337 4.61 -10.81 -1.41
C LEU A 337 5.48 -10.71 -0.16
N ASN A 338 6.78 -10.44 -0.30
CA ASN A 338 7.68 -10.27 0.83
C ASN A 338 7.32 -9.04 1.68
N LEU A 339 6.95 -7.91 1.05
CA LEU A 339 6.43 -6.73 1.79
C LEU A 339 5.21 -7.10 2.62
N VAL A 340 4.25 -7.76 1.98
CA VAL A 340 2.96 -8.09 2.59
C VAL A 340 3.11 -9.17 3.66
N ARG A 341 4.02 -10.14 3.50
CA ARG A 341 4.34 -11.13 4.55
C ARG A 341 4.94 -10.47 5.79
N GLY A 342 5.77 -9.44 5.62
CA GLY A 342 6.41 -8.74 6.74
C GLY A 342 5.50 -7.76 7.48
N SER A 343 4.55 -7.14 6.77
CA SER A 343 3.66 -6.10 7.33
C SER A 343 2.22 -6.56 7.59
N GLY A 344 1.80 -7.65 6.96
CA GLY A 344 0.39 -8.00 6.84
C GLY A 344 -0.35 -7.03 5.90
N LEU A 345 -1.31 -7.55 5.14
CA LEU A 345 -2.26 -6.73 4.39
C LEU A 345 -3.66 -7.23 4.70
N ASN A 346 -4.48 -6.35 5.27
CA ASN A 346 -5.92 -6.50 5.27
C ASN A 346 -6.48 -5.47 4.29
N ALA A 347 -7.18 -5.90 3.25
CA ALA A 347 -7.81 -5.03 2.28
C ALA A 347 -9.27 -5.38 2.11
N ASN A 348 -10.14 -4.38 2.10
CA ASN A 348 -11.57 -4.50 1.85
C ASN A 348 -11.90 -3.74 0.56
N VAL A 349 -12.07 -4.49 -0.53
CA VAL A 349 -12.40 -3.94 -1.85
C VAL A 349 -13.92 -3.93 -2.01
N VAL A 350 -14.51 -2.75 -2.13
CA VAL A 350 -15.94 -2.55 -2.32
C VAL A 350 -16.21 -2.13 -3.76
N LEU A 351 -17.02 -2.92 -4.47
CA LEU A 351 -17.43 -2.64 -5.85
C LEU A 351 -18.63 -1.68 -5.91
N PRO A 352 -18.90 -1.04 -7.07
CA PRO A 352 -20.06 -0.18 -7.22
C PRO A 352 -21.37 -0.91 -6.86
N GLY A 353 -22.11 -0.35 -5.90
CA GLY A 353 -23.37 -0.91 -5.41
C GLY A 353 -23.21 -2.04 -4.37
N GLY A 354 -21.97 -2.39 -3.99
CA GLY A 354 -21.68 -3.31 -2.90
C GLY A 354 -21.67 -2.63 -1.52
N GLU A 355 -21.57 -3.45 -0.47
CA GLU A 355 -21.42 -3.01 0.91
C GLU A 355 -20.14 -3.58 1.50
N ALA A 356 -19.46 -2.79 2.34
CA ALA A 356 -18.30 -3.25 3.09
C ALA A 356 -18.68 -4.42 4.01
N VAL A 357 -17.84 -5.44 4.03
CA VAL A 357 -18.01 -6.60 4.92
C VAL A 357 -16.90 -6.58 5.97
N ASP A 358 -17.31 -6.73 7.22
CA ASP A 358 -16.38 -6.89 8.33
C ASP A 358 -15.78 -8.31 8.31
N MET A 359 -14.49 -8.42 7.97
CA MET A 359 -13.78 -9.70 7.96
C MET A 359 -13.78 -10.38 9.32
N ALA A 360 -13.78 -9.62 10.43
CA ALA A 360 -13.73 -10.20 11.77
C ALA A 360 -15.01 -10.99 12.11
N ALA A 361 -16.10 -10.73 11.39
CA ALA A 361 -17.36 -11.44 11.54
C ALA A 361 -17.45 -12.73 10.70
N VAL A 362 -16.46 -12.98 9.82
CA VAL A 362 -16.45 -14.15 8.93
C VAL A 362 -15.88 -15.35 9.68
N ASP A 363 -16.57 -16.49 9.62
CA ASP A 363 -16.01 -17.75 10.13
C ASP A 363 -14.88 -18.22 9.20
N THR A 364 -13.65 -18.03 9.66
CA THR A 364 -12.44 -18.41 8.92
C THR A 364 -11.98 -19.82 9.25
N THR A 365 -12.67 -20.54 10.14
CA THR A 365 -12.28 -21.90 10.48
C THR A 365 -12.51 -22.85 9.31
N VAL A 366 -11.70 -23.90 9.24
CA VAL A 366 -11.82 -24.94 8.22
C VAL A 366 -12.60 -26.09 8.84
N LYS A 367 -13.78 -26.39 8.30
CA LYS A 367 -14.65 -27.46 8.83
C LYS A 367 -14.13 -28.82 8.38
N ALA A 368 -14.01 -29.75 9.32
CA ALA A 368 -13.66 -31.13 9.01
C ALA A 368 -14.66 -31.76 8.03
N ALA A 369 -14.16 -32.68 7.19
CA ALA A 369 -15.00 -33.42 6.24
C ALA A 369 -16.15 -34.16 6.94
N ASP A 370 -17.40 -33.86 6.56
CA ASP A 370 -18.55 -34.67 6.93
C ASP A 370 -18.84 -35.67 5.82
N LEU A 371 -18.32 -36.89 5.98
CA LEU A 371 -18.54 -37.96 5.01
C LEU A 371 -19.91 -38.65 5.16
N ALA A 372 -20.77 -38.24 6.11
CA ALA A 372 -22.08 -38.84 6.36
C ALA A 372 -22.06 -40.39 6.46
N GLY A 373 -20.94 -40.96 6.93
CA GLY A 373 -20.73 -42.41 7.04
C GLY A 373 -20.18 -43.10 5.78
N LEU A 374 -19.84 -42.37 4.73
CA LEU A 374 -19.13 -42.86 3.54
C LEU A 374 -17.64 -43.00 3.81
N SER A 375 -16.99 -43.89 3.05
CA SER A 375 -15.52 -43.95 3.02
C SER A 375 -14.97 -42.83 2.15
N ALA A 376 -13.86 -42.24 2.57
CA ALA A 376 -13.11 -41.28 1.77
C ALA A 376 -12.73 -41.90 0.41
N PRO A 377 -12.93 -41.18 -0.71
CA PRO A 377 -12.44 -41.65 -1.99
C PRO A 377 -10.91 -41.61 -2.01
N THR A 378 -10.29 -42.67 -2.55
CA THR A 378 -8.85 -42.78 -2.73
C THR A 378 -8.51 -42.87 -4.22
N ILE A 379 -7.61 -42.02 -4.69
CA ILE A 379 -7.11 -42.00 -6.08
C ILE A 379 -5.59 -41.83 -6.03
N HIS A 380 -4.86 -42.89 -6.36
CA HIS A 380 -3.40 -42.84 -6.53
C HIS A 380 -3.07 -43.08 -8.00
N LEU A 381 -2.32 -42.16 -8.61
CA LEU A 381 -2.01 -42.15 -10.04
C LEU A 381 -0.56 -41.72 -10.26
N ASP A 382 0.21 -42.53 -10.99
CA ASP A 382 1.53 -42.14 -11.48
C ASP A 382 1.45 -42.05 -13.00
N ALA A 383 1.62 -40.86 -13.59
CA ALA A 383 1.51 -40.65 -15.03
C ALA A 383 2.80 -40.04 -15.59
N VAL A 384 3.29 -40.61 -16.68
CA VAL A 384 4.49 -40.16 -17.37
C VAL A 384 4.09 -39.51 -18.68
N PHE A 385 4.58 -38.31 -18.96
CA PHE A 385 4.37 -37.58 -20.20
C PHE A 385 5.73 -37.26 -20.85
N ASP A 386 5.77 -37.15 -22.17
CA ASP A 386 6.97 -36.60 -22.82
C ASP A 386 6.99 -35.07 -22.81
N LYS A 387 8.11 -34.50 -23.26
CA LYS A 387 8.29 -33.05 -23.46
C LYS A 387 7.30 -32.39 -24.42
N SER A 388 6.51 -33.16 -25.18
CA SER A 388 5.41 -32.60 -25.99
C SER A 388 4.07 -32.60 -25.25
N GLY A 389 4.04 -33.06 -24.00
CA GLY A 389 2.85 -33.22 -23.18
C GLY A 389 2.04 -34.47 -23.51
N ALA A 390 2.56 -35.40 -24.32
CA ALA A 390 1.85 -36.61 -24.68
C ALA A 390 2.06 -37.72 -23.63
N LEU A 391 0.96 -38.36 -23.20
CA LEU A 391 1.02 -39.46 -22.23
C LEU A 391 1.87 -40.62 -22.78
N LYS A 392 2.85 -41.07 -21.99
CA LYS A 392 3.69 -42.26 -22.23
C LYS A 392 3.19 -43.49 -21.48
N GLY A 393 2.62 -43.31 -20.30
CA GLY A 393 2.09 -44.40 -19.51
C GLY A 393 1.49 -43.94 -18.18
N ILE A 394 0.79 -44.86 -17.53
CA ILE A 394 0.24 -44.71 -16.18
C ILE A 394 0.68 -45.92 -15.35
N GLY A 395 1.47 -45.70 -14.29
CA GLY A 395 2.15 -46.75 -13.55
C GLY A 395 2.98 -47.62 -14.49
N ASP A 396 2.71 -48.92 -14.47
CA ASP A 396 3.36 -49.91 -15.35
C ASP A 396 2.63 -50.12 -16.69
N ILE A 397 1.57 -49.37 -16.98
CA ILE A 397 0.75 -49.52 -18.20
C ILE A 397 1.22 -48.51 -19.25
N SER A 398 1.68 -49.00 -20.40
CA SER A 398 2.12 -48.14 -21.50
C SER A 398 0.96 -47.45 -22.21
N ALA A 399 1.24 -46.35 -22.92
CA ALA A 399 0.25 -45.66 -23.75
C ALA A 399 -0.36 -46.58 -24.84
N ASP A 400 0.41 -47.51 -25.40
CA ASP A 400 -0.07 -48.48 -26.39
C ASP A 400 -1.05 -49.49 -25.75
N ASP A 401 -0.78 -49.92 -24.51
CA ASP A 401 -1.68 -50.81 -23.77
C ASP A 401 -2.98 -50.08 -23.37
N LEU A 402 -2.89 -48.81 -22.96
CA LEU A 402 -4.06 -47.95 -22.70
C LEU A 402 -4.91 -47.76 -23.97
N ALA A 403 -4.26 -47.60 -25.13
CA ALA A 403 -4.94 -47.54 -26.42
C ALA A 403 -5.68 -48.84 -26.74
N GLY A 404 -5.10 -49.99 -26.39
CA GLY A 404 -5.76 -51.30 -26.45
C GLY A 404 -7.00 -51.42 -25.56
N LEU A 405 -7.09 -50.64 -24.48
CA LEU A 405 -8.24 -50.56 -23.57
C LEU A 405 -9.30 -49.53 -24.01
N GLY A 406 -9.10 -48.88 -25.16
CA GLY A 406 -10.03 -47.89 -25.70
C GLY A 406 -9.83 -46.46 -25.17
N VAL A 407 -8.75 -46.21 -24.42
CA VAL A 407 -8.30 -44.84 -24.12
C VAL A 407 -7.60 -44.32 -25.38
N ALA A 408 -8.23 -43.44 -26.14
CA ALA A 408 -7.70 -43.04 -27.44
C ALA A 408 -6.24 -42.54 -27.34
N ALA A 409 -5.32 -43.18 -28.08
CA ALA A 409 -3.94 -42.73 -28.16
C ALA A 409 -3.90 -41.27 -28.64
N GLY A 410 -3.35 -40.38 -27.81
CA GLY A 410 -3.28 -38.93 -28.06
C GLY A 410 -4.45 -38.09 -27.51
N SER A 411 -5.45 -38.68 -26.83
CA SER A 411 -6.50 -37.88 -26.15
C SER A 411 -6.10 -37.36 -24.78
N ALA A 412 -5.09 -37.96 -24.15
CA ALA A 412 -4.53 -37.51 -22.88
C ALA A 412 -3.27 -36.68 -23.16
N MET A 413 -3.46 -35.37 -23.30
CA MET A 413 -2.36 -34.41 -23.33
C MET A 413 -2.35 -33.65 -22.01
N LEU A 414 -1.16 -33.39 -21.49
CA LEU A 414 -1.00 -32.45 -20.40
C LEU A 414 -1.46 -31.06 -20.90
N PRO A 415 -2.31 -30.33 -20.15
CA PRO A 415 -2.72 -28.99 -20.55
C PRO A 415 -1.48 -28.10 -20.81
N PRO A 416 -1.46 -27.31 -21.89
CA PRO A 416 -0.31 -26.46 -22.22
C PRO A 416 0.10 -25.55 -21.06
N GLN A 417 -0.87 -25.01 -20.33
CA GLN A 417 -0.62 -24.16 -19.15
C GLN A 417 0.14 -24.92 -18.04
N LEU A 418 -0.10 -26.22 -17.90
CA LEU A 418 0.58 -27.05 -16.93
C LEU A 418 2.01 -27.38 -17.39
N MET A 419 2.19 -27.63 -18.69
CA MET A 419 3.53 -27.81 -19.30
C MET A 419 4.37 -26.53 -19.16
N ASP A 420 3.77 -25.38 -19.44
CA ASP A 420 4.41 -24.07 -19.32
C ASP A 420 4.80 -23.79 -17.87
N LEU A 421 3.91 -24.09 -16.92
CA LEU A 421 4.18 -23.95 -15.48
C LEU A 421 5.35 -24.83 -15.02
N MET A 422 5.33 -26.13 -15.36
CA MET A 422 6.43 -27.04 -15.01
C MET A 422 7.75 -26.58 -15.65
N THR A 423 7.71 -26.14 -16.91
CA THR A 423 8.88 -25.62 -17.62
C THR A 423 9.41 -24.32 -17.01
N SER A 424 8.53 -23.37 -16.66
CA SER A 424 8.92 -22.09 -16.06
C SER A 424 9.53 -22.27 -14.68
N MET A 425 9.07 -23.28 -13.94
CA MET A 425 9.62 -23.65 -12.64
C MET A 425 10.84 -24.57 -12.74
N GLY A 426 11.22 -25.00 -13.95
CA GLY A 426 12.32 -25.94 -14.16
C GLY A 426 12.06 -27.34 -13.58
N ALA A 427 10.79 -27.68 -13.33
CA ALA A 427 10.38 -28.90 -12.67
C ALA A 427 10.27 -30.07 -13.65
N SER A 428 10.79 -31.24 -13.27
CA SER A 428 10.63 -32.48 -14.03
C SER A 428 9.44 -33.31 -13.57
N THR A 429 8.98 -33.07 -12.34
CA THR A 429 7.88 -33.80 -11.71
C THR A 429 6.94 -32.85 -10.98
N MET A 430 5.67 -33.20 -10.98
CA MET A 430 4.62 -32.56 -10.19
C MET A 430 3.86 -33.61 -9.40
N ASN A 431 3.68 -33.39 -8.11
CA ASN A 431 2.79 -34.17 -7.27
C ASN A 431 1.59 -33.31 -6.87
N ILE A 432 0.39 -33.86 -7.02
CA ILE A 432 -0.85 -33.28 -6.49
C ILE A 432 -1.36 -34.26 -5.45
N SER A 433 -1.31 -33.85 -4.18
CA SER A 433 -1.77 -34.69 -3.08
C SER A 433 -2.79 -33.98 -2.20
N THR A 434 -3.70 -34.73 -1.60
CA THR A 434 -4.61 -34.19 -0.58
C THR A 434 -4.28 -34.72 0.79
N GLU A 435 -4.43 -33.85 1.77
CA GLU A 435 -4.58 -34.20 3.17
C GLU A 435 -5.99 -33.80 3.62
N ALA A 436 -6.34 -34.07 4.87
CA ALA A 436 -7.61 -33.59 5.41
C ALA A 436 -7.71 -32.07 5.21
N ASN A 437 -8.73 -31.63 4.46
CA ASN A 437 -9.00 -30.24 4.15
C ASN A 437 -7.90 -29.47 3.40
N LYS A 438 -6.96 -30.17 2.75
CA LYS A 438 -5.81 -29.52 2.13
C LYS A 438 -5.45 -30.16 0.81
N LEU A 439 -5.07 -29.35 -0.17
CA LEU A 439 -4.50 -29.74 -1.45
C LEU A 439 -3.06 -29.22 -1.49
N ASN A 440 -2.11 -30.12 -1.62
CA ASN A 440 -0.70 -29.80 -1.81
C ASN A 440 -0.35 -30.03 -3.28
N ILE A 441 0.32 -29.06 -3.89
CA ILE A 441 0.99 -29.23 -5.17
C ILE A 441 2.49 -29.09 -4.90
N ALA A 442 3.24 -30.14 -5.18
CA ALA A 442 4.70 -30.15 -5.08
C ALA A 442 5.33 -30.30 -6.46
N MET A 443 6.49 -29.68 -6.65
CA MET A 443 7.28 -29.79 -7.87
C MET A 443 8.69 -30.23 -7.49
N ASP A 444 9.18 -31.31 -8.11
CA ASP A 444 10.46 -31.96 -7.78
C ASP A 444 10.64 -32.27 -6.28
N GLY A 445 9.53 -32.59 -5.61
CA GLY A 445 9.48 -32.93 -4.19
C GLY A 445 9.36 -31.73 -3.24
N THR A 446 9.38 -30.51 -3.75
CA THR A 446 9.19 -29.28 -2.96
C THR A 446 7.77 -28.77 -3.10
N THR A 447 7.08 -28.51 -1.98
CA THR A 447 5.73 -27.94 -2.00
C THR A 447 5.74 -26.56 -2.64
N ALA A 448 5.08 -26.43 -3.79
CA ALA A 448 4.95 -25.20 -4.56
C ALA A 448 3.69 -24.41 -4.19
N LEU A 449 2.61 -25.10 -3.80
CA LEU A 449 1.35 -24.48 -3.43
C LEU A 449 0.62 -25.36 -2.41
N SER A 450 0.02 -24.73 -1.41
CA SER A 450 -0.95 -25.36 -0.52
C SER A 450 -2.26 -24.59 -0.58
N ILE A 451 -3.37 -25.31 -0.70
CA ILE A 451 -4.71 -24.74 -0.66
C ILE A 451 -5.49 -25.43 0.46
N ASP A 452 -5.90 -24.66 1.45
CA ASP A 452 -6.76 -25.12 2.54
C ASP A 452 -8.23 -24.83 2.19
N TYR A 453 -9.09 -25.82 2.36
CA TYR A 453 -10.48 -25.73 1.95
C TYR A 453 -11.42 -26.61 2.79
N ASP A 454 -12.70 -26.26 2.73
CA ASP A 454 -13.80 -27.12 3.17
C ASP A 454 -14.88 -27.16 2.09
N ALA A 455 -15.95 -27.91 2.35
CA ALA A 455 -17.03 -28.06 1.38
C ALA A 455 -17.70 -26.72 1.06
N ASP A 456 -17.85 -25.84 2.05
CA ASP A 456 -18.49 -24.54 1.88
C ASP A 456 -17.61 -23.62 1.02
N SER A 457 -16.31 -23.56 1.30
CA SER A 457 -15.38 -22.70 0.55
C SER A 457 -15.22 -23.15 -0.90
N LEU A 458 -15.17 -24.47 -1.16
CA LEU A 458 -15.16 -24.99 -2.52
C LEU A 458 -16.47 -24.70 -3.27
N ALA A 459 -17.61 -24.80 -2.60
CA ALA A 459 -18.90 -24.45 -3.19
C ALA A 459 -18.96 -22.97 -3.56
N ASN A 460 -18.43 -22.09 -2.72
CA ASN A 460 -18.35 -20.65 -3.00
C ASN A 460 -17.50 -20.37 -4.24
N VAL A 461 -16.30 -20.96 -4.35
CA VAL A 461 -15.47 -20.81 -5.55
C VAL A 461 -16.14 -21.37 -6.79
N LEU A 462 -16.81 -22.53 -6.69
CA LEU A 462 -17.49 -23.11 -7.84
C LEU A 462 -18.64 -22.21 -8.35
N ASN A 463 -19.39 -21.61 -7.43
CA ASN A 463 -20.44 -20.65 -7.77
C ASN A 463 -19.86 -19.42 -8.48
N LEU A 464 -18.75 -18.86 -8.00
CA LEU A 464 -18.07 -17.75 -8.67
C LEU A 464 -17.54 -18.18 -10.04
N ALA A 465 -16.84 -19.32 -10.12
CA ALA A 465 -16.25 -19.85 -11.33
C ALA A 465 -17.28 -20.04 -12.45
N SER A 466 -18.52 -20.38 -12.12
CA SER A 466 -19.60 -20.53 -13.10
C SER A 466 -19.83 -19.26 -13.94
N ALA A 467 -19.65 -18.06 -13.36
CA ALA A 467 -19.76 -16.79 -14.06
C ALA A 467 -18.60 -16.55 -15.04
N PHE A 468 -17.42 -17.11 -14.74
CA PHE A 468 -16.21 -16.99 -15.57
C PHE A 468 -16.08 -18.14 -16.60
N ALA A 469 -16.90 -19.18 -16.47
CA ALA A 469 -16.73 -20.43 -17.20
C ALA A 469 -17.25 -20.42 -18.65
N GLY A 470 -18.02 -19.40 -19.06
CA GLY A 470 -18.69 -19.39 -20.37
C GLY A 470 -19.47 -20.69 -20.65
N ASP A 471 -19.41 -21.20 -21.89
CA ASP A 471 -20.04 -22.48 -22.32
C ASP A 471 -19.29 -23.75 -21.82
N SER A 472 -18.57 -23.70 -20.69
CA SER A 472 -17.84 -24.86 -20.18
C SER A 472 -18.77 -25.90 -19.53
N ILE A 473 -18.21 -27.07 -19.21
CA ILE A 473 -18.91 -28.14 -18.48
C ILE A 473 -19.47 -27.70 -17.13
N LEU A 474 -18.93 -26.62 -16.54
CA LEU A 474 -19.42 -26.06 -15.28
C LEU A 474 -20.76 -25.35 -15.44
N SER A 475 -21.13 -24.95 -16.66
CA SER A 475 -22.42 -24.34 -16.99
C SER A 475 -23.55 -25.36 -17.19
N ASP A 476 -23.22 -26.66 -17.33
CA ASP A 476 -24.23 -27.72 -17.46
C ASP A 476 -24.90 -27.99 -16.09
N PRO A 477 -26.23 -27.86 -15.97
CA PRO A 477 -26.92 -28.02 -14.69
C PRO A 477 -26.79 -29.40 -14.06
N ALA A 478 -26.66 -30.46 -14.86
CA ALA A 478 -26.50 -31.83 -14.37
C ALA A 478 -25.08 -32.05 -13.85
N MET A 479 -24.07 -31.50 -14.52
CA MET A 479 -22.68 -31.53 -14.06
C MET A 479 -22.46 -30.67 -12.83
N SER A 480 -23.02 -29.46 -12.80
CA SER A 480 -23.02 -28.59 -11.63
C SER A 480 -23.60 -29.33 -10.42
N LYS A 481 -24.77 -29.97 -10.58
CA LYS A 481 -25.40 -30.78 -9.54
C LYS A 481 -24.53 -31.96 -9.09
N LEU A 482 -23.91 -32.68 -10.03
CA LEU A 482 -22.99 -33.77 -9.71
C LEU A 482 -21.81 -33.27 -8.88
N LEU A 483 -21.20 -32.16 -9.29
CA LEU A 483 -20.08 -31.55 -8.58
C LEU A 483 -20.50 -31.12 -7.17
N THR A 484 -21.56 -30.32 -7.05
CA THR A 484 -21.98 -29.72 -5.78
C THR A 484 -22.54 -30.74 -4.79
N GLU A 485 -23.35 -31.69 -5.25
CA GLU A 485 -24.06 -32.60 -4.34
C GLU A 485 -23.32 -33.91 -4.07
N GLN A 486 -22.47 -34.36 -5.00
CA GLN A 486 -21.84 -35.70 -4.91
C GLN A 486 -20.33 -35.63 -4.71
N ILE A 487 -19.65 -34.70 -5.37
CA ILE A 487 -18.18 -34.66 -5.37
C ILE A 487 -17.65 -33.74 -4.26
N LEU A 488 -18.11 -32.49 -4.20
CA LEU A 488 -17.61 -31.48 -3.24
C LEU A 488 -17.65 -31.95 -1.77
N PRO A 489 -18.71 -32.60 -1.27
CA PRO A 489 -18.74 -33.04 0.13
C PRO A 489 -17.67 -34.08 0.48
N LEU A 490 -17.16 -34.81 -0.51
CA LEU A 490 -16.18 -35.87 -0.33
C LEU A 490 -14.73 -35.38 -0.42
N LEU A 491 -14.49 -34.27 -1.14
CA LEU A 491 -13.14 -33.76 -1.40
C LEU A 491 -12.34 -33.47 -0.12
N PRO A 492 -12.89 -32.81 0.92
CA PRO A 492 -12.13 -32.51 2.12
C PRO A 492 -11.60 -33.74 2.87
N GLY A 493 -12.20 -34.91 2.64
CA GLY A 493 -11.76 -36.18 3.22
C GLY A 493 -11.00 -37.08 2.26
N SER A 494 -10.81 -36.67 0.99
CA SER A 494 -10.23 -37.51 -0.05
C SER A 494 -8.73 -37.78 0.14
N ASP A 495 -8.30 -38.95 -0.32
CA ASP A 495 -6.88 -39.34 -0.42
C ASP A 495 -6.49 -39.38 -1.90
N LEU A 496 -6.09 -38.22 -2.42
CA LEU A 496 -5.57 -38.03 -3.76
C LEU A 496 -4.04 -38.03 -3.69
N ASN A 497 -3.40 -38.77 -4.57
CA ASN A 497 -1.96 -38.70 -4.79
C ASN A 497 -1.67 -38.94 -6.27
N VAL A 498 -1.47 -37.85 -7.01
CA VAL A 498 -1.22 -37.87 -8.45
C VAL A 498 0.19 -37.38 -8.72
N ASN A 499 1.07 -38.27 -9.16
CA ASN A 499 2.39 -37.93 -9.67
C ASN A 499 2.36 -37.80 -11.18
N VAL A 500 2.92 -36.71 -11.67
CA VAL A 500 3.12 -36.41 -13.10
C VAL A 500 4.61 -36.23 -13.32
N SER A 501 5.21 -36.97 -14.25
CA SER A 501 6.62 -36.79 -14.65
C SER A 501 6.74 -36.42 -16.13
N LEU A 502 7.75 -35.60 -16.43
CA LEU A 502 8.14 -35.21 -17.78
C LEU A 502 9.46 -35.90 -18.16
N GLU A 503 9.44 -36.64 -19.28
CA GLU A 503 10.61 -37.36 -19.83
C GLU A 503 11.05 -36.86 -21.22
#